data_AF-A0A2V6PAS2-F1
#
_entry.id   AF-A0A2V6PAS2-F1
#
_cell.length_a   1.000
_cell.length_b   1.000
_cell.length_c   1.000
_cell.angle_alpha   90.00
_cell.angle_beta   90.00
_cell.angle_gamma   90.00
#
_symmetry.space_group_name_H-M   'P 1'
#
loop_
_entity.id
_entity.type
_entity.pdbx_description
1 polymer ?
#
loop_
_entity_poly.entity_id
_entity_poly.type
_entity_poly.pdbx_seq_one_letter_code
_entity_poly.pdbx_strand_id
1 'polypeptide(L)'
;LRQIPTLDMLVELQKTLQHRLSLDAIAAATLGVEKTSEGTQAIRWFKEGRLLEIAEYCCYDVKITRLVHEYGAAHKQLLYENRFGNKLSVPVSW
;
A
#
# COMPACT_ATOMS: atom_id res chain seq x y z
N LEU A 1 23.17 -19.39 -6.10
CA LEU A 1 21.74 -19.08 -5.92
C LEU A 1 21.41 -17.88 -6.81
N ARG A 2 20.40 -17.99 -7.68
CA ARG A 2 19.96 -16.88 -8.55
C ARG A 2 18.86 -16.13 -7.80
N GLN A 3 18.95 -14.80 -7.68
CA GLN A 3 17.88 -14.00 -7.06
C GLN A 3 16.60 -14.09 -7.90
N ILE A 4 15.47 -14.20 -7.22
CA ILE A 4 14.15 -14.14 -7.84
C ILE A 4 13.83 -12.64 -8.08
N PRO A 5 13.27 -12.26 -9.23
CA PRO A 5 12.80 -10.90 -9.44
C PRO A 5 11.78 -10.50 -8.37
N THR A 6 12.01 -9.38 -7.69
CA THR A 6 11.11 -8.82 -6.68
C THR A 6 10.70 -7.41 -7.06
N LEU A 7 9.45 -7.05 -6.76
CA LEU A 7 8.92 -5.70 -6.91
C LEU A 7 8.54 -5.16 -5.53
N ASP A 8 9.15 -4.04 -5.14
CA ASP A 8 8.65 -3.22 -4.04
C ASP A 8 7.93 -2.01 -4.63
N MET A 9 6.60 -2.09 -4.66
CA MET A 9 5.77 -1.06 -5.30
C MET A 9 5.92 0.31 -4.65
N LEU A 10 6.07 0.38 -3.32
CA LEU A 10 6.16 1.67 -2.62
C LEU A 10 7.52 2.33 -2.91
N VAL A 11 8.57 1.53 -3.03
CA VAL A 11 9.89 2.03 -3.45
C VAL A 11 9.87 2.52 -4.89
N GLU A 12 9.25 1.78 -5.82
CA GLU A 12 9.11 2.23 -7.21
C GLU A 12 8.31 3.52 -7.32
N LEU A 13 7.20 3.65 -6.58
CA LEU A 13 6.43 4.89 -6.53
C LEU A 13 7.23 6.04 -5.94
N GLN A 14 8.02 5.80 -4.88
CA GLN A 14 8.87 6.82 -4.28
C GLN A 14 9.93 7.33 -5.27
N LYS A 15 10.49 6.47 -6.13
CA LYS A 15 11.43 6.90 -7.18
C LYS A 15 10.78 7.86 -8.17
N THR A 16 9.53 7.61 -8.56
CA THR A 16 8.79 8.48 -9.50
C THR A 16 8.31 9.77 -8.85
N LEU A 17 7.77 9.69 -7.62
CA LEU A 17 7.11 10.82 -6.94
C LEU A 17 8.04 11.67 -6.06
N GLN A 18 9.27 11.21 -5.82
CA GLN A 18 10.27 11.85 -4.96
C GLN A 18 9.83 12.04 -3.50
N HIS A 19 8.79 11.34 -3.06
CA HIS A 19 8.35 11.25 -1.68
C HIS A 19 7.67 9.90 -1.44
N ARG A 20 7.61 9.48 -0.19
CA ARG A 20 7.01 8.20 0.19
C ARG A 20 5.50 8.36 0.36
N LEU A 21 4.75 7.45 -0.25
CA LEU A 21 3.33 7.26 0.02
C LEU A 21 3.12 6.07 0.96
N SER A 22 2.08 6.13 1.79
CA SER A 22 1.61 4.95 2.51
C SER A 22 0.82 4.05 1.57
N LEU A 23 0.79 2.74 1.88
CA LEU A 23 -0.08 1.79 1.17
C LEU A 23 -1.55 2.25 1.21
N ASP A 24 -1.96 2.83 2.34
CA ASP A 24 -3.34 3.26 2.58
C ASP A 24 -3.73 4.44 1.71
N ALA A 25 -2.84 5.43 1.55
CA ALA A 25 -3.08 6.57 0.67
C ALA A 25 -3.28 6.12 -0.79
N ILE A 26 -2.47 5.16 -1.25
CA ILE A 26 -2.58 4.62 -2.61
C ILE A 26 -3.84 3.76 -2.75
N ALA A 27 -4.14 2.92 -1.76
CA ALA A 27 -5.32 2.05 -1.78
C ALA A 27 -6.62 2.85 -1.75
N ALA A 28 -6.72 3.88 -0.92
CA ALA A 28 -7.87 4.78 -0.87
C ALA A 28 -8.06 5.51 -2.19
N ALA A 29 -7.00 6.11 -2.73
CA ALA A 29 -7.09 6.83 -4.00
C ALA A 29 -7.36 5.88 -5.19
N THR A 30 -6.72 4.72 -5.27
CA THR A 30 -6.82 3.83 -6.43
C THR A 30 -8.07 2.96 -6.38
N LEU A 31 -8.35 2.34 -5.24
CA LEU A 31 -9.39 1.31 -5.09
C LEU A 31 -10.65 1.83 -4.39
N GLY A 32 -10.62 3.04 -3.80
CA GLY A 32 -11.72 3.54 -2.97
C GLY A 32 -11.88 2.78 -1.65
N VAL A 33 -10.82 2.09 -1.20
CA VAL A 33 -10.83 1.31 0.03
C VAL A 33 -10.10 2.08 1.12
N GLU A 34 -10.81 2.44 2.18
CA GLU A 34 -10.20 3.04 3.37
C GLU A 34 -9.77 1.94 4.34
N LYS A 35 -8.57 2.08 4.91
CA LYS A 35 -8.18 1.28 6.06
C LYS A 35 -8.84 1.81 7.32
N THR A 36 -9.37 0.89 8.11
CA THR A 36 -9.94 1.17 9.43
C THR A 36 -8.92 1.06 10.57
N SER A 37 -7.65 0.74 10.27
CA SER A 37 -6.64 0.41 11.29
C SER A 37 -5.24 0.93 10.93
N GLU A 38 -4.64 1.64 11.88
CA GLU A 38 -3.30 2.24 11.80
C GLU A 38 -2.19 1.28 12.26
N GLY A 39 -1.00 1.33 11.66
CA GLY A 39 0.13 0.48 12.05
C GLY A 39 0.59 0.65 13.50
N THR A 40 0.30 1.81 14.12
CA THR A 40 0.58 2.05 15.55
C THR A 40 -0.33 1.22 16.47
N GLN A 41 -1.49 0.79 15.99
CA GLN A 41 -2.42 -0.06 16.72
C GLN A 41 -1.87 -1.48 16.90
N ALA A 42 -1.14 -2.02 15.91
CA ALA A 42 -0.52 -3.34 16.00
C ALA A 42 0.50 -3.43 17.16
N ILE A 43 1.22 -2.34 17.43
CA ILE A 43 2.17 -2.27 18.57
C ILE A 43 1.42 -2.38 19.91
N ARG A 44 0.24 -1.76 20.02
CA ARG A 44 -0.60 -1.84 21.23
C ARG A 44 -1.14 -3.26 21.41
N TRP A 45 -1.72 -3.84 20.36
CA TRP A 45 -2.20 -5.22 20.37
C TRP A 45 -1.12 -6.22 20.77
N PHE A 46 0.11 -6.01 20.32
CA PHE A 46 1.22 -6.88 20.70
C PHE A 46 1.49 -6.84 22.21
N LYS A 47 1.49 -5.65 22.81
CA LYS A 47 1.64 -5.47 24.26
C LYS A 47 0.46 -6.06 25.04
N GLU A 48 -0.72 -6.08 24.44
CA GLU A 48 -1.96 -6.67 25.00
C GLU A 48 -2.08 -8.18 24.76
N GLY A 49 -1.14 -8.81 24.04
CA GLY A 49 -1.21 -10.24 23.68
C GLY A 49 -2.26 -10.58 22.61
N ARG A 50 -2.79 -9.57 21.92
CA ARG A 50 -3.85 -9.65 20.90
C ARG A 50 -3.29 -10.02 19.53
N LEU A 51 -2.77 -11.25 19.43
CA LEU A 51 -2.07 -11.72 18.23
C LEU A 51 -3.00 -11.96 17.03
N LEU A 52 -4.27 -12.29 17.28
CA LEU A 52 -5.24 -12.54 16.20
C LEU A 52 -5.50 -11.26 15.41
N GLU A 53 -5.69 -10.14 16.09
CA GLU A 53 -5.92 -8.84 15.47
C GLU A 53 -4.71 -8.35 14.68
N ILE A 54 -3.49 -8.66 15.14
CA ILE A 54 -2.26 -8.40 14.38
C ILE A 54 -2.24 -9.25 13.10
N ALA A 55 -2.57 -10.54 13.19
CA ALA A 55 -2.61 -11.43 12.04
C ALA A 55 -3.66 -10.97 11.02
N GLU A 56 -4.85 -10.58 11.47
CA GLU A 56 -5.91 -10.04 10.61
C GLU A 56 -5.45 -8.76 9.90
N TYR A 57 -4.85 -7.83 10.64
CA TYR A 57 -4.28 -6.59 10.09
C TYR A 57 -3.20 -6.89 9.04
N CYS A 58 -2.24 -7.77 9.34
CA CYS A 58 -1.19 -8.13 8.39
C CYS A 58 -1.74 -8.82 7.13
N CYS A 59 -2.72 -9.72 7.28
CA CYS A 59 -3.38 -10.36 6.14
C CYS A 59 -4.10 -9.35 5.25
N TYR A 60 -4.71 -8.33 5.84
CA TYR A 60 -5.34 -7.24 5.11
C TYR A 60 -4.30 -6.44 4.30
N ASP A 61 -3.14 -6.12 4.88
CA ASP A 61 -2.04 -5.44 4.17
C ASP A 61 -1.58 -6.24 2.94
N VAL A 62 -1.46 -7.56 3.06
CA VAL A 62 -1.11 -8.45 1.93
C VAL A 62 -2.19 -8.40 0.85
N LYS A 63 -3.47 -8.47 1.24
CA LYS A 63 -4.60 -8.39 0.30
C LYS A 63 -4.60 -7.06 -0.46
N ILE A 64 -4.47 -5.93 0.24
CA ILE A 64 -4.47 -4.60 -0.37
C ILE A 64 -3.27 -4.42 -1.29
N THR A 65 -2.08 -4.85 -0.85
CA THR A 65 -0.87 -4.85 -1.69
C THR A 65 -1.12 -5.57 -3.01
N ARG A 66 -1.71 -6.76 -2.96
CA ARG A 66 -2.06 -7.51 -4.18
C ARG A 66 -3.05 -6.77 -5.08
N LEU A 67 -4.13 -6.21 -4.52
CA LEU A 67 -5.16 -5.51 -5.30
C LEU A 67 -4.61 -4.25 -5.96
N VAL A 68 -3.78 -3.47 -5.26
CA VAL A 68 -3.10 -2.31 -5.81
C VAL A 68 -2.15 -2.73 -6.94
N HIS A 69 -1.38 -3.80 -6.73
CA HIS A 69 -0.50 -4.35 -7.76
C HIS A 69 -1.27 -4.75 -9.02
N GLU A 70 -2.33 -5.54 -8.88
CA GLU A 70 -3.18 -6.02 -9.98
C GLU A 70 -3.83 -4.86 -10.73
N TYR A 71 -4.31 -3.82 -10.01
CA TYR A 71 -4.82 -2.61 -10.65
C TYR A 71 -3.73 -1.92 -11.48
N GLY A 72 -2.54 -1.70 -10.90
CA GLY A 72 -1.42 -1.06 -11.59
C GLY A 72 -0.98 -1.84 -12.82
N ALA A 73 -0.91 -3.16 -12.73
CA ALA A 73 -0.54 -4.04 -13.83
C ALA A 73 -1.55 -3.98 -14.99
N ALA A 74 -2.85 -3.87 -14.67
CA ALA A 74 -3.93 -3.81 -15.66
C ALA A 74 -4.09 -2.42 -16.30
N HIS A 75 -3.94 -1.34 -15.53
CA HIS A 75 -4.22 0.03 -15.97
C HIS A 75 -2.97 0.83 -16.31
N LYS A 76 -1.78 0.29 -16.01
CA LYS A 76 -0.47 0.96 -16.15
C LYS A 76 -0.36 2.29 -15.41
N GLN A 77 -1.19 2.48 -14.39
CA GLN A 77 -1.20 3.64 -13.53
C GLN A 77 -1.77 3.31 -12.14
N LEU A 78 -1.44 4.15 -11.16
CA LEU A 78 -2.05 4.20 -9.85
C LEU A 78 -2.53 5.63 -9.55
N LEU A 79 -3.46 5.77 -8.61
CA LEU A 79 -3.96 7.06 -8.16
C LEU A 79 -3.41 7.36 -6.76
N TYR A 80 -3.18 8.64 -6.48
CA TYR A 80 -2.77 9.13 -5.16
C TYR A 80 -3.30 10.55 -4.93
N GLU A 81 -3.33 10.98 -3.67
CA GLU A 81 -3.67 12.36 -3.31
C GLU A 81 -2.40 13.14 -3.02
N ASN A 82 -2.30 14.35 -3.58
CA ASN A 82 -1.21 15.26 -3.26
C ASN A 82 -1.47 16.00 -1.93
N ARG A 83 -0.47 16.78 -1.49
CA ARG A 83 -0.57 17.60 -0.26
C ARG A 83 -1.71 18.65 -0.26
N PHE A 84 -2.33 18.89 -1.42
CA PHE A 84 -3.43 19.85 -1.61
C PHE A 84 -4.79 19.14 -1.71
N GLY A 85 -4.85 17.82 -1.49
CA GLY A 85 -6.08 17.02 -1.57
C GLY A 85 -6.56 16.76 -3.00
N ASN A 86 -5.71 16.98 -4.02
CA ASN A 86 -6.06 16.64 -5.39
C ASN A 86 -5.64 15.21 -5.72
N LYS A 87 -6.58 14.47 -6.31
CA LYS A 87 -6.36 13.13 -6.82
C LYS A 87 -5.62 13.18 -8.15
N LEU A 88 -4.41 12.63 -8.18
CA LEU A 88 -3.52 12.59 -9.34
C LEU A 88 -3.24 11.14 -9.73
N SER A 89 -2.76 10.95 -10.96
CA SER A 89 -2.32 9.65 -11.47
C SER A 89 -0.79 9.60 -11.56
N VAL A 90 -0.22 8.42 -11.29
CA VAL A 90 1.20 8.11 -11.47
C VAL A 90 1.32 6.87 -12.36
N PRO A 91 2.10 6.93 -13.46
CA PRO A 91 2.31 5.78 -14.33
C PRO A 91 3.16 4.72 -13.63
N VAL A 92 2.87 3.45 -13.92
CA VAL A 92 3.62 2.29 -13.40
C VAL A 92 4.01 1.35 -14.53
N SER A 93 5.18 0.72 -14.42
CA SER A 93 5.80 -0.05 -15.50
C SER A 93 5.73 -1.56 -15.35
N TRP A 94 5.23 -2.07 -14.21
CA TRP A 94 4.96 -3.49 -14.02
C TRP A 94 3.67 -3.92 -14.73
#